data_AF-A0A351IX82-F1
#
_entry.id   AF-A0A351IX82-F1
#
_cell.length_a   1.000
_cell.length_b   1.000
_cell.length_c   1.000
_cell.angle_alpha   90.00
_cell.angle_beta   90.00
_cell.angle_gamma   90.00
#
_symmetry.space_group_name_H-M   'P 1'
#
loop_
_entity.id
_entity.type
_entity.pdbx_description
1 polymer ?
#
loop_
_entity_poly.entity_id
_entity_poly.type
_entity_poly.pdbx_seq_one_letter_code
_entity_poly.pdbx_strand_id
1 'polypeptide(L)'
;IDTIADAWVTQAATAEYASFAGLQKEEDKNKKIALAFDAYLATLTDEQLVQVYEAHKPATVSSSTLEENIKMLGAVDTSTPSSINLYAATFSAKDKIAETIARYNTTVAEEDRIRYTDYVALIMSSITTIINAISYVLIAFVAISLVVSSIMIGIITYISVLERTKEIGILRAMGASKKDISRVFNAETLIIGFGAGAIGIVVTLLLCIPINIIIHRLTDIPTLGASLPWLGGLILVIISMGLTLIAGLIPSKIAAKKDPVVALRTE
;
A
#
# COMPACT_ATOMS: atom_id res chain seq x y z
N ILE A 1 62.90 36.76 0.10
CA ILE A 1 63.40 35.42 0.51
C ILE A 1 62.43 34.35 0.00
N ASP A 2 61.11 34.62 -0.02
CA ASP A 2 60.11 33.81 -0.75
C ASP A 2 60.45 33.55 -2.22
N THR A 3 60.99 34.53 -2.94
CA THR A 3 61.37 34.40 -4.36
C THR A 3 62.55 33.47 -4.63
N ILE A 4 63.40 33.18 -3.63
CA ILE A 4 64.57 32.30 -3.80
C ILE A 4 64.18 30.84 -3.55
N ALA A 5 63.29 30.60 -2.57
CA ALA A 5 62.73 29.27 -2.30
C ALA A 5 61.84 28.79 -3.47
N ASP A 6 60.97 29.66 -3.99
CA ASP A 6 60.12 29.33 -5.15
C ASP A 6 60.96 29.03 -6.41
N ALA A 7 62.00 29.84 -6.67
CA ALA A 7 62.86 29.64 -7.84
C ALA A 7 63.69 28.34 -7.77
N TRP A 8 64.18 27.97 -6.58
CA TRP A 8 64.96 26.74 -6.38
C TRP A 8 64.09 25.48 -6.43
N VAL A 9 62.93 25.49 -5.79
CA VAL A 9 61.97 24.37 -5.81
C VAL A 9 61.44 24.15 -7.22
N THR A 10 61.13 25.23 -7.94
CA THR A 10 60.65 25.14 -9.33
C THR A 10 61.75 24.64 -10.26
N GLN A 11 63.01 25.09 -10.12
CA GLN A 11 64.09 24.69 -11.02
C GLN A 11 64.56 23.23 -10.77
N ALA A 12 64.60 22.79 -9.51
CA ALA A 12 64.90 21.40 -9.15
C ALA A 12 63.76 20.45 -9.58
N ALA A 13 62.51 20.82 -9.31
CA ALA A 13 61.35 20.05 -9.75
C ALA A 13 61.29 19.96 -11.29
N THR A 14 61.50 21.06 -12.03
CA THR A 14 61.40 21.04 -13.50
C THR A 14 62.48 20.15 -14.14
N ALA A 15 63.69 20.10 -13.58
CA ALA A 15 64.77 19.21 -14.03
C ALA A 15 64.47 17.73 -13.75
N GLU A 16 63.80 17.43 -12.63
CA GLU A 16 63.42 16.07 -12.27
C GLU A 16 62.18 15.58 -13.03
N TYR A 17 61.19 16.47 -13.27
CA TYR A 17 60.02 16.22 -14.11
C TYR A 17 60.37 15.88 -15.56
N ALA A 18 61.44 16.47 -16.11
CA ALA A 18 61.96 16.10 -17.42
C ALA A 18 62.47 14.65 -17.48
N SER A 19 62.93 14.08 -16.35
CA SER A 19 63.37 12.67 -16.26
C SER A 19 62.20 11.67 -16.21
N PHE A 20 60.97 12.14 -15.89
CA PHE A 20 59.77 11.31 -15.76
C PHE A 20 58.95 11.18 -17.06
N ALA A 21 59.33 11.90 -18.13
CA ALA A 21 58.60 11.93 -19.40
C ALA A 21 58.57 10.60 -20.18
N GLY A 22 59.43 9.63 -19.83
CA GLY A 22 59.52 8.31 -20.49
C GLY A 22 58.75 7.17 -19.83
N LEU A 23 58.05 7.39 -18.72
CA LEU A 23 57.36 6.33 -17.97
C LEU A 23 55.90 6.19 -18.44
N GLN A 24 55.47 4.97 -18.79
CA GLN A 24 54.14 4.72 -19.36
C GLN A 24 53.05 4.39 -18.32
N LYS A 25 53.41 3.92 -17.10
CA LYS A 25 52.44 3.57 -16.06
C LYS A 25 52.38 4.63 -14.96
N GLU A 26 51.15 5.00 -14.57
CA GLU A 26 50.85 6.07 -13.61
C GLU A 26 51.29 5.71 -12.18
N GLU A 27 51.19 4.44 -11.81
CA GLU A 27 51.65 3.94 -10.50
C GLU A 27 53.17 4.08 -10.32
N ASP A 28 53.95 3.83 -11.38
CA ASP A 28 55.41 3.95 -11.36
C ASP A 28 55.85 5.42 -11.34
N LYS A 29 55.07 6.33 -11.94
CA LYS A 29 55.27 7.78 -11.81
C LYS A 29 55.04 8.22 -10.37
N ASN A 30 53.93 7.81 -9.75
CA ASN A 30 53.61 8.21 -8.38
C ASN A 30 54.65 7.71 -7.37
N LYS A 31 55.16 6.47 -7.53
CA LYS A 31 56.25 5.95 -6.68
C LYS A 31 57.54 6.74 -6.82
N LYS A 32 57.91 7.13 -8.05
CA LYS A 32 59.11 7.95 -8.26
C LYS A 32 58.95 9.38 -7.78
N ILE A 33 57.77 9.98 -7.94
CA ILE A 33 57.46 11.31 -7.40
C ILE A 33 57.52 11.28 -5.87
N ALA A 34 56.99 10.22 -5.24
CA ALA A 34 57.11 10.04 -3.79
C ALA A 34 58.58 9.91 -3.35
N LEU A 35 59.39 9.10 -4.04
CA LEU A 35 60.82 8.96 -3.73
C LEU A 35 61.62 10.26 -3.93
N ALA A 36 61.30 11.03 -4.98
CA ALA A 36 61.90 12.33 -5.24
C ALA A 36 61.52 13.34 -4.14
N PHE A 37 60.25 13.32 -3.73
CA PHE A 37 59.77 14.15 -2.63
C PHE A 37 60.42 13.78 -1.30
N ASP A 38 60.55 12.48 -0.99
CA ASP A 38 61.26 12.02 0.21
C ASP A 38 62.73 12.42 0.21
N ALA A 39 63.40 12.33 -0.95
CA ALA A 39 64.77 12.79 -1.11
C ALA A 39 64.91 14.31 -0.94
N TYR A 40 63.94 15.08 -1.42
CA TYR A 40 63.87 16.53 -1.22
C TYR A 40 63.61 16.90 0.24
N LEU A 41 62.68 16.21 0.93
CA LEU A 41 62.45 16.42 2.35
C LEU A 41 63.71 16.12 3.19
N ALA A 42 64.52 15.14 2.78
CA ALA A 42 65.75 14.78 3.47
C ALA A 42 66.88 15.82 3.33
N THR A 43 66.78 16.78 2.39
CA THR A 43 67.77 17.87 2.25
C THR A 43 67.39 19.13 3.03
N LEU A 44 66.17 19.21 3.57
CA LEU A 44 65.68 20.34 4.33
C LEU A 44 66.10 20.27 5.80
N THR A 45 66.35 21.43 6.42
CA THR A 45 66.53 21.52 7.87
C THR A 45 65.18 21.47 8.59
N ASP A 46 65.16 21.12 9.88
CA ASP A 46 63.94 21.03 10.69
C ASP A 46 63.07 22.30 10.62
N GLU A 47 63.68 23.49 10.61
CA GLU A 47 62.96 24.77 10.47
C GLU A 47 62.28 24.91 9.10
N GLN A 48 62.94 24.50 8.02
CA GLN A 48 62.37 24.56 6.67
C GLN A 48 61.26 23.52 6.49
N LEU A 49 61.40 22.35 7.12
CA LEU A 49 60.40 21.29 7.12
C LEU A 49 59.11 21.75 7.82
N VAL A 50 59.23 22.46 8.94
CA VAL A 50 58.10 23.09 9.65
C VAL A 50 57.42 24.16 8.78
N GLN A 51 58.17 24.98 8.05
CA GLN A 51 57.60 25.98 7.15
C GLN A 51 56.80 25.36 6.00
N VAL A 52 57.33 24.30 5.38
CA VAL A 52 56.61 23.56 4.32
C VAL A 52 55.35 22.90 4.86
N TYR A 53 55.41 22.33 6.08
CA TYR A 53 54.28 21.71 6.75
C TYR A 53 53.17 22.73 7.07
N GLU A 54 53.50 23.87 7.68
CA GLU A 54 52.54 24.93 8.00
C GLU A 54 51.90 25.54 6.75
N ALA A 55 52.68 25.73 5.68
CA ALA A 55 52.17 26.29 4.42
C ALA A 55 51.13 25.39 3.73
N HIS A 56 51.27 24.06 3.84
CA HIS A 56 50.39 23.10 3.15
C HIS A 56 49.35 22.46 4.07
N LYS A 57 49.51 22.56 5.39
CA LYS A 57 48.58 22.03 6.37
C LYS A 57 48.40 23.04 7.53
N PRO A 58 47.76 24.20 7.27
CA PRO A 58 47.55 25.21 8.28
C PRO A 58 46.78 24.60 9.46
N ALA A 59 47.14 25.01 10.68
CA ALA A 59 46.50 24.55 11.91
C ALA A 59 44.97 24.70 11.82
N THR A 60 44.28 23.57 11.64
CA THR A 60 42.81 23.53 11.59
C THR A 60 42.33 23.55 13.04
N VAL A 61 42.15 24.73 13.59
CA VAL A 61 41.49 24.88 14.90
C VAL A 61 40.03 24.48 14.75
N SER A 62 39.63 23.44 15.50
CA SER A 62 38.22 23.03 15.55
C SER A 62 37.37 24.20 16.03
N SER A 63 36.32 24.53 15.28
CA SER A 63 35.33 25.54 15.67
C SER A 63 34.30 25.02 16.69
N SER A 64 34.48 23.80 17.20
CA SER A 64 33.55 23.18 18.14
C SER A 64 33.61 23.87 19.49
N THR A 65 32.47 24.38 19.96
CA THR A 65 32.37 24.99 21.28
C THR A 65 32.49 23.94 22.39
N LEU A 66 32.90 24.37 23.60
CA LEU A 66 32.95 23.49 24.77
C LEU A 66 31.60 22.79 25.02
N GLU A 67 30.51 23.51 24.79
CA GLU A 67 29.14 23.01 24.97
C GLU A 67 28.78 21.91 23.96
N GLU A 68 29.14 22.09 22.67
CA GLU A 68 28.96 21.07 21.64
C GLU A 68 29.78 19.81 21.94
N ASN A 69 31.03 19.97 22.41
CA ASN A 69 31.88 18.85 22.78
C ASN A 69 31.33 18.10 24.00
N ILE A 70 30.84 18.80 25.01
CA ILE A 70 30.24 18.22 26.21
C ILE A 70 28.93 17.47 25.86
N LYS A 71 28.13 18.01 24.94
CA LYS A 71 26.94 17.34 24.40
C LYS A 71 27.30 16.08 23.60
N MET A 72 28.36 16.14 22.79
CA MET A 72 28.87 14.99 22.02
C MET A 72 29.46 13.90 22.93
N LEU A 73 30.05 14.27 24.07
CA LEU A 73 30.57 13.36 25.09
C LEU A 73 29.47 12.78 26.01
N GLY A 74 28.19 13.07 25.74
CA GLY A 74 27.06 12.44 26.42
C GLY A 74 26.71 13.06 27.77
N ALA A 75 27.09 14.31 28.04
CA ALA A 75 26.58 15.01 29.20
C ALA A 75 25.06 15.20 29.08
N VAL A 76 24.34 14.73 30.09
CA VAL A 76 22.88 14.78 30.14
C VAL A 76 22.46 16.06 30.85
N ASP A 77 22.02 17.05 30.07
CA ASP A 77 21.36 18.22 30.62
C ASP A 77 19.87 17.90 30.85
N THR A 78 19.46 17.89 32.12
CA THR A 78 18.07 17.65 32.52
C THR A 78 17.10 18.73 32.06
N SER A 79 17.59 19.91 31.64
CA SER A 79 16.76 21.00 31.13
C SER A 79 16.47 20.90 29.62
N THR A 80 17.19 20.05 28.89
CA THR A 80 17.06 19.87 27.43
C THR A 80 16.88 18.39 27.03
N PRO A 81 15.71 17.79 27.30
CA PRO A 81 15.47 16.38 26.98
C PRO A 81 15.52 16.15 25.46
N SER A 82 16.22 15.08 25.04
CA SER A 82 16.33 14.69 23.63
C SER A 82 15.04 14.04 23.08
N SER A 83 14.23 13.45 23.96
CA SER A 83 12.93 12.86 23.62
C SER A 83 11.99 12.86 24.82
N ILE A 84 10.68 12.92 24.55
CA ILE A 84 9.63 12.83 25.56
C ILE A 84 8.73 11.66 25.18
N ASN A 85 8.60 10.67 26.07
CA ASN A 85 7.68 9.55 25.89
C ASN A 85 6.34 9.87 26.55
N LEU A 86 5.27 9.89 25.75
CA LEU A 86 3.91 10.13 26.20
C LEU A 86 3.13 8.82 26.18
N TYR A 87 2.53 8.46 27.32
CA TYR A 87 1.68 7.28 27.45
C TYR A 87 0.25 7.71 27.71
N ALA A 88 -0.63 7.44 26.74
CA ALA A 88 -2.05 7.73 26.88
C ALA A 88 -2.78 6.55 27.53
N ALA A 89 -3.64 6.84 28.51
CA ALA A 89 -4.46 5.80 29.16
C ALA A 89 -5.57 5.24 28.27
N THR A 90 -6.02 5.99 27.26
CA THR A 90 -7.10 5.59 26.34
C THR A 90 -6.82 6.03 24.90
N PHE A 91 -7.45 5.37 23.93
CA PHE A 91 -7.37 5.76 22.52
C PHE A 91 -7.89 7.19 22.29
N SER A 92 -8.98 7.59 22.96
CA SER A 92 -9.50 8.96 22.87
C SER A 92 -8.51 10.00 23.41
N ALA A 93 -7.82 9.71 24.52
CA ALA A 93 -6.78 10.60 25.05
C ALA A 93 -5.60 10.71 24.08
N LYS A 94 -5.19 9.59 23.47
CA LYS A 94 -4.15 9.55 22.44
C LYS A 94 -4.53 10.40 21.22
N ASP A 95 -5.77 10.33 20.76
CA ASP A 95 -6.22 11.11 19.60
C ASP A 95 -6.26 12.61 19.91
N LYS A 96 -6.68 12.99 21.13
CA LYS A 96 -6.60 14.39 21.59
C LYS A 96 -5.17 14.92 21.66
N ILE A 97 -4.21 14.09 22.09
CA ILE A 97 -2.78 14.46 22.10
C ILE A 97 -2.31 14.70 20.66
N ALA A 98 -2.60 13.78 19.73
CA ALA A 98 -2.24 13.94 18.32
C ALA A 98 -2.87 15.20 17.69
N GLU A 99 -4.15 15.47 18.00
CA GLU A 99 -4.86 16.67 17.53
C GLU A 99 -4.24 17.97 18.09
N THR A 100 -3.87 17.97 19.38
CA THR A 100 -3.23 19.12 20.03
C THR A 100 -1.86 19.41 19.42
N ILE A 101 -1.07 18.36 19.17
CA ILE A 101 0.23 18.50 18.50
C ILE A 101 0.04 19.01 17.07
N ALA A 102 -0.92 18.48 16.32
CA ALA A 102 -1.21 18.93 14.96
C ALA A 102 -1.60 20.42 14.94
N ARG A 103 -2.43 20.86 15.89
CA ARG A 103 -2.84 22.26 16.05
C ARG A 103 -1.68 23.16 16.46
N TYR A 104 -0.79 22.71 17.33
CA TYR A 104 0.42 23.45 17.66
C TYR A 104 1.31 23.62 16.43
N ASN A 105 1.54 22.54 15.67
CA ASN A 105 2.40 22.52 14.50
C ASN A 105 1.92 23.42 13.34
N THR A 106 0.65 23.79 13.29
CA THR A 106 0.14 24.78 12.32
C THR A 106 0.39 26.22 12.73
N THR A 107 0.65 26.49 14.02
CA THR A 107 0.90 27.84 14.55
C THR A 107 2.37 28.24 14.57
N VAL A 108 3.28 27.28 14.40
CA VAL A 108 4.74 27.48 14.50
C VAL A 108 5.45 27.27 13.16
N ALA A 109 6.65 27.84 13.04
CA ALA A 109 7.52 27.63 11.89
C ALA A 109 7.95 26.16 11.79
N GLU A 110 8.40 25.71 10.61
CA GLU A 110 8.72 24.30 10.37
C GLU A 110 9.83 23.76 11.28
N GLU A 111 10.79 24.62 11.66
CA GLU A 111 11.89 24.32 12.59
C GLU A 111 11.44 24.03 14.03
N ASP A 112 10.31 24.60 14.45
CA ASP A 112 9.76 24.45 15.81
C ASP A 112 8.63 23.41 15.88
N ARG A 113 8.36 22.70 14.78
CA ARG A 113 7.31 21.67 14.75
C ARG A 113 7.69 20.47 15.60
N ILE A 114 6.75 20.03 16.41
CA ILE A 114 6.85 18.79 17.17
C ILE A 114 6.77 17.62 16.20
N ARG A 115 7.87 16.89 16.07
CA ARG A 115 7.94 15.61 15.36
C ARG A 115 7.73 14.49 16.37
N TYR A 116 6.78 13.61 16.09
CA TYR A 116 6.46 12.48 16.98
C TYR A 116 6.25 11.20 16.18
N THR A 117 6.41 10.06 16.85
CA THR A 117 6.09 8.73 16.30
C THR A 117 5.02 8.09 17.14
N ASP A 118 3.91 7.74 16.49
CA ASP A 118 2.77 7.08 17.11
C ASP A 118 2.84 5.58 16.87
N TYR A 119 3.44 4.86 17.82
CA TYR A 119 3.60 3.41 17.72
C TYR A 119 2.26 2.66 17.70
N VAL A 120 1.26 3.15 18.43
CA VAL A 120 -0.06 2.51 18.47
C VAL A 120 -0.76 2.68 17.13
N ALA A 121 -0.74 3.87 16.54
CA ALA A 121 -1.30 4.08 15.21
C ALA A 121 -0.55 3.30 14.12
N LEU A 122 0.78 3.18 14.22
CA LEU A 122 1.57 2.41 13.26
C LEU A 122 1.18 0.93 13.26
N ILE A 123 1.03 0.33 14.45
CA ILE A 123 0.58 -1.05 14.61
C ILE A 123 -0.87 -1.21 14.10
N MET A 124 -1.79 -0.34 14.51
CA MET A 124 -3.20 -0.41 14.10
C MET A 124 -3.38 -0.20 12.59
N SER A 125 -2.61 0.70 11.99
CA SER A 125 -2.59 0.92 10.54
C SER A 125 -2.12 -0.32 9.80
N SER A 126 -1.07 -0.98 10.31
CA SER A 126 -0.54 -2.21 9.72
C SER A 126 -1.56 -3.35 9.79
N ILE A 127 -2.22 -3.53 10.95
CA ILE A 127 -3.30 -4.52 11.13
C ILE A 127 -4.47 -4.21 10.18
N THR A 128 -4.90 -2.95 10.11
CA THR A 128 -6.00 -2.52 9.23
C THR A 128 -5.67 -2.79 7.76
N THR A 129 -4.43 -2.53 7.35
CA THR A 129 -3.96 -2.79 5.98
C THR A 129 -4.00 -4.28 5.65
N ILE A 130 -3.58 -5.15 6.57
CA ILE A 130 -3.64 -6.61 6.39
C ILE A 130 -5.10 -7.08 6.29
N ILE A 131 -5.98 -6.62 7.19
CA ILE A 131 -7.41 -6.95 7.17
C ILE A 131 -8.04 -6.52 5.85
N ASN A 132 -7.74 -5.30 5.37
CA ASN A 132 -8.24 -4.80 4.10
C ASN A 132 -7.72 -5.60 2.91
N ALA A 133 -6.43 -5.96 2.89
CA ALA A 133 -5.86 -6.79 1.84
C ALA A 133 -6.57 -8.15 1.75
N ILE A 134 -6.75 -8.83 2.89
CA ILE A 134 -7.49 -10.10 2.95
C ILE A 134 -8.95 -9.90 2.50
N SER A 135 -9.60 -8.85 2.97
CA SER A 135 -10.98 -8.52 2.59
C SER A 135 -11.12 -8.31 1.09
N TYR A 136 -10.21 -7.59 0.45
CA TYR A 136 -10.23 -7.40 -1.01
C TYR A 136 -10.03 -8.70 -1.79
N VAL A 137 -9.15 -9.58 -1.31
CA VAL A 137 -8.97 -10.90 -1.92
C VAL A 137 -10.25 -11.72 -1.81
N LEU A 138 -10.89 -11.75 -0.64
CA LEU A 138 -12.17 -12.46 -0.46
C LEU A 138 -13.29 -11.86 -1.32
N ILE A 139 -13.38 -10.53 -1.42
CA ILE A 139 -14.33 -9.84 -2.30
C ILE A 139 -14.10 -10.23 -3.76
N ALA A 140 -12.84 -10.32 -4.21
CA ALA A 140 -12.52 -10.76 -5.56
C ALA A 140 -12.98 -12.20 -5.82
N PHE A 141 -12.77 -13.12 -4.87
CA PHE A 141 -13.28 -14.49 -4.96
C PHE A 141 -14.80 -14.53 -5.06
N VAL A 142 -15.50 -13.79 -4.19
CA VAL A 142 -16.96 -13.69 -4.21
C VAL A 142 -17.45 -13.13 -5.55
N ALA A 143 -16.81 -12.07 -6.08
CA ALA A 143 -17.18 -11.49 -7.37
C ALA A 143 -17.07 -12.51 -8.52
N ILE A 144 -15.98 -13.28 -8.58
CA ILE A 144 -15.81 -14.34 -9.58
C ILE A 144 -16.89 -15.42 -9.41
N SER A 145 -17.15 -15.87 -8.18
CA SER A 145 -18.21 -16.85 -7.90
C SER A 145 -19.59 -16.35 -8.28
N LEU A 146 -19.88 -15.06 -8.11
CA LEU A 146 -21.14 -14.44 -8.52
C LEU A 146 -21.29 -14.43 -10.05
N VAL A 147 -20.22 -14.13 -10.80
CA VAL A 147 -20.24 -14.19 -12.27
C VAL A 147 -20.49 -15.62 -12.76
N VAL A 148 -19.77 -16.60 -12.22
CA VAL A 148 -19.96 -18.01 -12.58
C VAL A 148 -21.38 -18.48 -12.25
N SER A 149 -21.90 -18.11 -11.09
CA SER A 149 -23.28 -18.41 -10.68
C SER A 149 -24.31 -17.75 -11.59
N SER A 150 -24.10 -16.51 -11.99
CA SER A 150 -24.97 -15.78 -12.92
C SER A 150 -25.03 -16.48 -14.29
N ILE A 151 -23.90 -16.97 -14.80
CA ILE A 151 -23.86 -17.74 -16.06
C ILE A 151 -24.64 -19.05 -15.90
N MET A 152 -24.46 -19.76 -14.80
CA MET A 152 -25.17 -21.01 -14.51
C MET A 152 -26.69 -20.80 -14.49
N ILE A 153 -27.16 -19.74 -13.82
CA ILE A 153 -28.58 -19.38 -13.80
C ILE A 153 -29.10 -19.09 -15.22
N GLY A 154 -28.32 -18.39 -16.03
CA GLY A 154 -28.64 -18.15 -17.44
C GLY A 154 -28.78 -19.43 -18.27
N ILE A 155 -27.90 -20.41 -18.05
CA ILE A 155 -27.94 -21.71 -18.74
C ILE A 155 -29.18 -22.51 -18.32
N ILE A 156 -29.45 -22.60 -17.00
CA ILE A 156 -30.61 -23.35 -16.48
C ILE A 156 -31.92 -22.73 -17.00
N THR A 157 -32.04 -21.41 -16.94
CA THR A 157 -33.22 -20.71 -17.45
C THR A 157 -33.36 -20.84 -18.97
N TYR A 158 -32.25 -20.89 -19.72
CA TYR A 158 -32.27 -21.20 -21.15
C TYR A 158 -32.80 -22.62 -21.43
N ILE A 159 -32.34 -23.63 -20.70
CA ILE A 159 -32.80 -25.01 -20.85
C ILE A 159 -34.30 -25.12 -20.53
N SER A 160 -34.75 -24.50 -19.42
CA SER A 160 -36.17 -24.45 -19.04
C SER A 160 -37.06 -23.87 -20.15
N VAL A 161 -36.61 -22.82 -20.82
CA VAL A 161 -37.32 -22.23 -21.98
C VAL A 161 -37.41 -23.21 -23.15
N LEU A 162 -36.36 -23.97 -23.42
CA LEU A 162 -36.36 -24.95 -24.50
C LEU A 162 -37.33 -26.10 -24.23
N GLU A 163 -37.34 -26.62 -22.99
CA GLU A 163 -38.25 -27.69 -22.58
C GLU A 163 -39.72 -27.25 -22.66
N ARG A 164 -40.02 -26.00 -22.28
CA ARG A 164 -41.38 -25.43 -22.32
C ARG A 164 -41.75 -24.79 -23.67
N THR A 165 -41.06 -25.11 -24.76
CA THR A 165 -41.30 -24.47 -26.08
C THR A 165 -42.73 -24.66 -26.59
N LYS A 166 -43.33 -25.85 -26.40
CA LYS A 166 -44.73 -26.12 -26.80
C LYS A 166 -45.73 -25.25 -26.04
N GLU A 167 -45.55 -25.09 -24.74
CA GLU A 167 -46.41 -24.25 -23.90
C GLU A 167 -46.37 -22.78 -24.35
N ILE A 168 -45.17 -22.28 -24.66
CA ILE A 168 -44.98 -20.93 -25.22
C ILE A 168 -45.69 -20.79 -26.57
N GLY A 169 -45.61 -21.81 -27.43
CA GLY A 169 -46.29 -21.86 -28.72
C GLY A 169 -47.81 -21.76 -28.60
N ILE A 170 -48.40 -22.50 -27.65
CA ILE A 170 -49.85 -22.48 -27.36
C ILE A 170 -50.26 -21.10 -26.83
N LEU A 171 -49.53 -20.53 -25.86
CA LEU A 171 -49.82 -19.19 -25.32
C LEU A 171 -49.76 -18.11 -26.41
N ARG A 172 -48.76 -18.18 -27.30
CA ARG A 172 -48.62 -17.24 -28.42
C ARG A 172 -49.72 -17.43 -29.48
N ALA A 173 -50.20 -18.66 -29.71
CA ALA A 173 -51.31 -18.93 -30.62
C ALA A 173 -52.66 -18.40 -30.07
N MET A 174 -52.82 -18.34 -28.75
CA MET A 174 -53.97 -17.71 -28.08
C MET A 174 -53.88 -16.18 -28.00
N GLY A 175 -52.82 -15.57 -28.55
CA GLY A 175 -52.67 -14.11 -28.63
C GLY A 175 -51.71 -13.48 -27.63
N ALA A 176 -50.97 -14.25 -26.82
CA ALA A 176 -49.96 -13.69 -25.93
C ALA A 176 -48.86 -12.96 -26.72
N SER A 177 -48.56 -11.72 -26.34
CA SER A 177 -47.52 -10.94 -27.00
C SER A 177 -46.13 -11.43 -26.60
N LYS A 178 -45.11 -11.12 -27.42
CA LYS A 178 -43.70 -11.41 -27.09
C LYS A 178 -43.28 -10.80 -25.74
N LYS A 179 -43.87 -9.66 -25.38
CA LYS A 179 -43.59 -8.97 -24.10
C LYS A 179 -44.19 -9.72 -22.92
N ASP A 180 -45.37 -10.34 -23.08
CA ASP A 180 -46.03 -11.08 -22.00
C ASP A 180 -45.24 -12.34 -21.66
N ILE A 181 -44.77 -13.06 -22.69
CA ILE A 181 -43.89 -14.22 -22.51
C ILE A 181 -42.59 -13.80 -21.78
N SER A 182 -41.93 -12.72 -22.23
CA SER A 182 -40.72 -12.23 -21.56
C SER A 182 -40.97 -11.77 -20.12
N ARG A 183 -42.15 -11.22 -19.80
CA ARG A 183 -42.49 -10.79 -18.44
C ARG A 183 -42.68 -11.96 -17.50
N VAL A 184 -43.30 -13.05 -17.96
CA VAL A 184 -43.46 -14.28 -17.16
C VAL A 184 -42.10 -14.84 -16.78
N PHE A 185 -41.19 -15.01 -17.73
CA PHE A 185 -39.85 -15.52 -17.44
C PHE A 185 -39.02 -14.56 -16.57
N ASN A 186 -39.12 -13.24 -16.78
CA ASN A 186 -38.47 -12.27 -15.90
C ASN A 186 -39.06 -12.29 -14.48
N ALA A 187 -40.35 -12.56 -14.32
CA ALA A 187 -40.97 -12.72 -13.00
C ALA A 187 -40.49 -14.02 -12.32
N GLU A 188 -40.36 -15.11 -13.07
CA GLU A 188 -39.79 -16.38 -12.57
C GLU A 188 -38.36 -16.17 -12.04
N THR A 189 -37.49 -15.48 -12.79
CA THR A 189 -36.12 -15.20 -12.34
C THR A 189 -36.04 -14.22 -11.17
N LEU A 190 -36.98 -13.28 -11.05
CA LEU A 190 -37.09 -12.40 -9.89
C LEU A 190 -37.52 -13.15 -8.63
N ILE A 191 -38.49 -14.06 -8.73
CA ILE A 191 -38.93 -14.88 -7.60
C ILE A 191 -37.80 -15.80 -7.14
N ILE A 192 -37.06 -16.39 -8.08
CA ILE A 192 -35.87 -17.20 -7.77
C ILE A 192 -34.81 -16.35 -7.06
N GLY A 193 -34.54 -15.14 -7.55
CA GLY A 193 -33.58 -14.22 -6.91
C GLY A 193 -33.99 -13.78 -5.51
N PHE A 194 -35.28 -13.47 -5.32
CA PHE A 194 -35.81 -13.14 -4.00
C PHE A 194 -35.70 -14.32 -3.03
N GLY A 195 -36.08 -15.52 -3.47
CA GLY A 195 -35.97 -16.75 -2.68
C GLY A 195 -34.52 -17.07 -2.31
N ALA A 196 -33.60 -16.98 -3.27
CA ALA A 196 -32.17 -17.19 -3.04
C ALA A 196 -31.59 -16.16 -2.05
N GLY A 197 -31.93 -14.88 -2.20
CA GLY A 197 -31.54 -13.81 -1.28
C GLY A 197 -32.07 -14.02 0.14
N ALA A 198 -33.35 -14.39 0.28
CA ALA A 198 -33.98 -14.67 1.56
C ALA A 198 -33.33 -15.88 2.26
N ILE A 199 -33.12 -16.98 1.53
CA ILE A 199 -32.42 -18.16 2.04
C ILE A 199 -30.99 -17.81 2.44
N GLY A 200 -30.29 -17.01 1.62
CA GLY A 200 -28.94 -16.53 1.92
C GLY A 200 -28.85 -15.80 3.26
N ILE A 201 -29.79 -14.88 3.53
CA ILE A 201 -29.86 -14.17 4.82
C ILE A 201 -30.08 -15.14 5.97
N VAL A 202 -31.05 -16.05 5.84
CA VAL A 202 -31.33 -17.03 6.90
C VAL A 202 -30.10 -17.87 7.21
N VAL A 203 -29.39 -18.34 6.17
CA VAL A 203 -28.15 -19.09 6.34
C VAL A 203 -27.08 -18.22 7.01
N THR A 204 -26.89 -16.97 6.60
CA THR A 204 -25.92 -16.07 7.24
C THR A 204 -26.23 -15.85 8.72
N LEU A 205 -27.50 -15.62 9.07
CA LEU A 205 -27.93 -15.45 10.46
C LEU A 205 -27.68 -16.72 11.31
N LEU A 206 -27.93 -17.90 10.73
CA LEU A 206 -27.62 -19.17 11.39
C LEU A 206 -26.12 -19.36 11.58
N LEU A 207 -25.29 -18.97 10.60
CA LEU A 207 -23.83 -19.05 10.70
C LEU A 207 -23.24 -18.06 11.70
N CYS A 208 -23.88 -16.91 11.93
CA CYS A 208 -23.42 -15.95 12.94
C CYS A 208 -23.40 -16.56 14.36
N ILE A 209 -24.27 -17.54 14.66
CA ILE A 209 -24.35 -18.17 15.99
C ILE A 209 -23.04 -18.90 16.36
N PRO A 210 -22.60 -19.94 15.62
CA PRO A 210 -21.35 -20.63 15.94
C PRO A 210 -20.13 -19.72 15.81
N ILE A 211 -20.13 -18.79 14.84
CA ILE A 211 -19.03 -17.82 14.67
C ILE A 211 -18.89 -16.95 15.93
N ASN A 212 -20.00 -16.42 16.44
CA ASN A 212 -19.98 -15.63 17.67
C ASN A 212 -19.48 -16.47 18.85
N ILE A 213 -19.94 -17.71 19.01
CA ILE A 213 -19.45 -18.58 20.08
C ILE A 213 -17.93 -18.74 20.02
N ILE A 214 -17.36 -18.96 18.83
CA ILE A 214 -15.91 -19.10 18.64
C ILE A 214 -15.20 -17.78 18.98
N ILE A 215 -15.69 -16.64 18.50
CA ILE A 215 -15.11 -15.33 18.77
C ILE A 215 -15.06 -15.06 20.28
N HIS A 216 -16.17 -15.27 20.99
CA HIS A 216 -16.25 -15.02 22.42
C HIS A 216 -15.27 -15.89 23.23
N ARG A 217 -14.98 -17.11 22.76
CA ARG A 217 -13.99 -18.02 23.38
C ARG A 217 -12.54 -17.63 23.13
N LEU A 218 -12.26 -16.94 22.02
CA LEU A 218 -10.91 -16.55 21.65
C LEU A 218 -10.52 -15.17 22.19
N THR A 219 -11.49 -14.26 22.32
CA THR A 219 -11.21 -12.85 22.65
C THR A 219 -11.59 -12.47 24.07
N ASP A 220 -12.41 -13.26 24.78
CA ASP A 220 -12.99 -12.93 26.10
C ASP A 220 -13.71 -11.56 26.15
N ILE A 221 -14.05 -10.97 25.00
CA ILE A 221 -14.71 -9.67 24.89
C ILE A 221 -16.16 -9.89 24.45
N PRO A 222 -17.16 -9.69 25.34
CA PRO A 222 -18.57 -9.97 25.06
C PRO A 222 -19.21 -9.07 23.99
N THR A 223 -18.57 -7.95 23.65
CA THR A 223 -19.09 -6.94 22.73
C THR A 223 -18.59 -7.12 21.29
N LEU A 224 -17.65 -8.05 21.06
CA LEU A 224 -17.12 -8.35 19.73
C LEU A 224 -17.89 -9.54 19.15
N GLY A 225 -18.63 -9.30 18.07
CA GLY A 225 -19.38 -10.33 17.38
C GLY A 225 -19.63 -10.01 15.91
N ALA A 226 -19.76 -11.07 15.12
CA ALA A 226 -20.32 -11.02 13.79
C ALA A 226 -21.83 -10.73 13.89
N SER A 227 -22.24 -9.59 13.34
CA SER A 227 -23.65 -9.24 13.19
C SER A 227 -23.92 -8.87 11.75
N LEU A 228 -25.11 -9.22 11.26
CA LEU A 228 -25.59 -8.79 9.95
C LEU A 228 -26.55 -7.60 10.17
N PRO A 229 -26.16 -6.37 9.81
CA PRO A 229 -27.06 -5.23 9.85
C PRO A 229 -28.26 -5.47 8.93
N TRP A 230 -29.47 -5.14 9.39
CA TRP A 230 -30.70 -5.31 8.60
C TRP A 230 -30.62 -4.60 7.24
N LEU A 231 -29.97 -3.43 7.20
CA LEU A 231 -29.74 -2.68 5.96
C LEU A 231 -28.83 -3.45 4.99
N GLY A 232 -27.79 -4.12 5.51
CA GLY A 232 -26.89 -4.96 4.73
C GLY A 232 -27.61 -6.18 4.15
N GLY A 233 -28.47 -6.81 4.96
CA GLY A 233 -29.34 -7.89 4.48
C GLY A 233 -30.24 -7.43 3.33
N LEU A 234 -30.92 -6.30 3.47
CA LEU A 234 -31.79 -5.76 2.42
C LEU A 234 -31.02 -5.50 1.11
N ILE A 235 -29.83 -4.90 1.19
CA ILE A 235 -28.96 -4.64 0.03
C ILE A 235 -28.58 -5.96 -0.66
N LEU A 236 -28.25 -7.00 0.10
CA LEU A 236 -27.90 -8.32 -0.47
C LEU A 236 -29.08 -8.96 -1.22
N VAL A 237 -30.32 -8.84 -0.73
CA VAL A 237 -31.51 -9.33 -1.48
C VAL A 237 -31.66 -8.57 -2.79
N ILE A 238 -31.54 -7.25 -2.76
CA ILE A 238 -31.66 -6.41 -3.96
C ILE A 238 -30.58 -6.80 -4.98
N ILE A 239 -29.33 -6.99 -4.53
CA ILE A 239 -28.24 -7.45 -5.39
C ILE A 239 -28.55 -8.84 -5.97
N SER A 240 -29.04 -9.77 -5.15
CA SER A 240 -29.41 -11.12 -5.59
C SER A 240 -30.48 -11.07 -6.70
N MET A 241 -31.57 -10.34 -6.47
CA MET A 241 -32.63 -10.13 -7.46
C MET A 241 -32.13 -9.46 -8.74
N GLY A 242 -31.26 -8.45 -8.60
CA GLY A 242 -30.66 -7.77 -9.74
C GLY A 242 -29.80 -8.72 -10.59
N LEU A 243 -28.97 -9.54 -9.94
CA LEU A 243 -28.08 -10.48 -10.62
C LEU A 243 -28.86 -11.59 -11.34
N THR A 244 -29.88 -12.18 -10.69
CA THR A 244 -30.72 -13.21 -11.32
C THR A 244 -31.56 -12.65 -12.46
N LEU A 245 -32.04 -11.41 -12.33
CA LEU A 245 -32.75 -10.74 -13.41
C LEU A 245 -31.82 -10.55 -14.61
N ILE A 246 -30.62 -9.98 -14.40
CA ILE A 246 -29.64 -9.76 -15.47
C ILE A 246 -29.29 -11.08 -16.18
N ALA A 247 -29.06 -12.15 -15.41
CA ALA A 247 -28.83 -13.50 -15.95
C ALA A 247 -30.02 -14.00 -16.81
N GLY A 248 -31.25 -13.75 -16.36
CA GLY A 248 -32.49 -14.18 -17.01
C GLY A 248 -32.91 -13.36 -18.22
N LEU A 249 -32.37 -12.14 -18.42
CA LEU A 249 -32.79 -11.26 -19.52
C LEU A 249 -32.47 -11.85 -20.90
N ILE A 250 -31.32 -12.53 -21.05
CA ILE A 250 -30.90 -13.15 -22.31
C ILE A 250 -31.86 -14.29 -22.70
N PRO A 251 -32.07 -15.33 -21.88
CA PRO A 251 -32.98 -16.43 -22.22
C PRO A 251 -34.44 -15.97 -22.37
N SER A 252 -34.91 -15.01 -21.57
CA SER A 252 -36.27 -14.45 -21.69
C SER A 252 -36.51 -13.80 -23.05
N LYS A 253 -35.49 -13.09 -23.60
CA LYS A 253 -35.56 -12.55 -24.97
C LYS A 253 -35.58 -13.64 -26.03
N ILE A 254 -34.86 -14.74 -25.82
CA ILE A 254 -34.84 -15.88 -26.74
C ILE A 254 -36.22 -16.56 -26.74
N ALA A 255 -36.80 -16.81 -25.56
CA ALA A 255 -38.15 -17.36 -25.38
C ALA A 255 -39.21 -16.56 -26.16
N ALA A 256 -39.20 -15.24 -25.98
CA ALA A 256 -40.12 -14.32 -26.63
C ALA A 256 -40.01 -14.28 -28.16
N LYS A 257 -38.87 -14.69 -28.73
CA LYS A 257 -38.63 -14.71 -30.18
C LYS A 257 -39.00 -16.05 -30.84
N LYS A 258 -39.28 -17.12 -30.10
CA LYS A 258 -39.61 -18.45 -30.64
C LYS A 258 -40.89 -18.42 -31.47
N ASP A 259 -40.83 -18.81 -32.74
CA ASP A 259 -41.96 -18.79 -33.67
C ASP A 259 -43.04 -19.82 -33.26
N PRO A 260 -44.32 -19.40 -33.06
CA PRO A 260 -45.40 -20.31 -32.67
C PRO A 260 -45.67 -21.40 -33.71
N VAL A 261 -45.49 -21.14 -35.00
CA VAL A 261 -45.72 -22.13 -36.05
C VAL A 261 -44.67 -23.24 -35.98
N VAL A 262 -43.42 -22.87 -35.74
CA VAL A 262 -42.33 -23.84 -35.57
C VAL A 262 -42.49 -24.61 -34.27
N ALA A 263 -42.87 -23.93 -33.18
CA ALA A 263 -43.08 -24.52 -31.86
C ALA A 263 -44.21 -25.55 -31.82
N LEU A 264 -45.25 -25.40 -32.66
CA LEU A 264 -46.36 -26.35 -32.76
C LEU A 264 -46.13 -27.45 -33.81
N ARG A 265 -45.20 -27.24 -34.76
CA ARG A 265 -44.83 -28.23 -35.80
C ARG A 265 -43.76 -29.22 -35.34
N THR A 266 -43.06 -28.92 -34.25
CA THR A 266 -42.07 -29.85 -33.68
C THR A 266 -42.85 -30.91 -32.88
N GLU A 267 -42.81 -32.16 -33.38
CA GLU A 267 -43.52 -33.39 -32.91
C GLU A 267 -44.30 -33.26 -31.60
#